data_AF-A0A514BUJ1-F1
#
_entry.id   AF-A0A514BUJ1-F1
#
_cell.length_a   1.000
_cell.length_b   1.000
_cell.length_c   1.000
_cell.angle_alpha   90.00
_cell.angle_beta   90.00
_cell.angle_gamma   90.00
#
_symmetry.space_group_name_H-M   'P 1'
#
loop_
_entity.id
_entity.type
_entity.pdbx_description
1 polymer ?
#
loop_
_entity_poly.entity_id
_entity_poly.type
_entity_poly.pdbx_seq_one_letter_code
_entity_poly.pdbx_strand_id
1 'polypeptide(L)'
;MEPTAANPRGYWESSALMQAHDQMLRAAGSRWNDWGPFNPDWADTEIAVKFQELVEPLVEREFGDHPLILIKDPRICRFFPFWLEVLKKLKITAQAIIPVRHPLDVARSLELRDHFGRDRSYLLWLRHMLDAEASSRTVTRTFVGYDQLLDNWKNVAGKIATDLDLKWPKMSSDTEALIADFLSAELRHHHSTGTPVAASMELSDWIGTAHRILDGLADGAKESQADRETLDRIRNEFDRTSGVYAAVVREHETRVEGLYADVKTRLAERTRELQDLSGKHEEVVQGHAQGQDALAKQRDEISALATAIESLQSGHERMQANLIREHKEALSRTSALLAEKTAACEGLSSKYAKLADEVLAQTKELVATQHALTTAEASGEAQARDLAELRDKLRECEETIEARFQETAKLTRMVLDLEKAVATKDKLLSDAETKRRAISSERDKAVEREQKALHALEESRRGAILSEYRLAAESAAERQLSSEYRAHLEKIVGSRLWKLRKSLGRGGVHSEAEQSLAPRARQVEQEGKLRDSGIFDEEWYLSRYPEVRESGLEPIEHYLVHGALLGFDPGPGFETLSYLARYPDVRHAGVNPLLHYIEHGRQEGRIASGRDRVMTER
;
A
#
# COMPACT_ATOMS: atom_id res chain seq x y z
N MET A 1 44.34 -1.42 7.39
CA MET A 1 42.97 -1.98 7.20
C MET A 1 41.96 -0.86 7.18
N GLU A 2 40.83 -1.06 6.48
CA GLU A 2 39.74 -0.07 6.45
C GLU A 2 39.17 0.23 7.85
N PRO A 3 38.60 1.43 8.06
CA PRO A 3 37.89 1.79 9.28
C PRO A 3 36.76 0.81 9.61
N THR A 4 36.62 0.48 10.90
CA THR A 4 35.45 -0.26 11.42
C THR A 4 34.66 0.65 12.36
N ALA A 5 33.42 0.31 12.65
CA ALA A 5 32.60 1.07 13.61
C ALA A 5 33.26 1.19 15.01
N ALA A 6 34.16 0.28 15.37
CA ALA A 6 34.94 0.29 16.61
C ALA A 6 36.26 1.09 16.51
N ASN A 7 36.71 1.45 15.31
CA ASN A 7 37.89 2.28 15.05
C ASN A 7 37.70 3.10 13.76
N PRO A 8 37.10 4.30 13.86
CA PRO A 8 36.71 5.13 12.71
C PRO A 8 37.88 5.65 11.85
N ARG A 9 39.13 5.51 12.31
CA ARG A 9 40.32 6.04 11.63
C ARG A 9 41.18 4.96 10.95
N GLY A 10 40.74 3.70 10.95
CA GLY A 10 41.45 2.57 10.32
C GLY A 10 42.56 1.96 11.17
N TYR A 11 43.12 0.84 10.72
CA TYR A 11 44.23 0.16 11.42
C TYR A 11 45.55 0.36 10.64
N TRP A 12 46.60 0.77 11.38
CA TRP A 12 47.99 0.91 10.90
C TRP A 12 48.73 -0.43 10.76
N GLU A 13 48.05 -1.55 11.03
CA GLU A 13 48.63 -2.90 11.00
C GLU A 13 48.65 -3.43 9.56
N SER A 14 49.75 -4.10 9.18
CA SER A 14 49.83 -4.81 7.91
C SER A 14 48.79 -5.94 7.90
N SER A 15 47.82 -5.86 6.97
CA SER A 15 46.76 -6.86 6.86
C SER A 15 47.33 -8.25 6.53
N ALA A 16 48.41 -8.31 5.76
CA ALA A 16 49.07 -9.56 5.41
C ALA A 16 49.71 -10.23 6.64
N LEU A 17 50.43 -9.47 7.47
CA LEU A 17 50.99 -9.99 8.72
C LEU A 17 49.89 -10.39 9.70
N MET A 18 48.83 -9.60 9.82
CA MET A 18 47.67 -9.92 10.65
C MET A 18 47.04 -11.27 10.26
N GLN A 19 46.87 -11.53 8.97
CA GLN A 19 46.33 -12.80 8.47
C GLN A 19 47.28 -13.98 8.73
N ALA A 20 48.59 -13.77 8.56
CA ALA A 20 49.61 -14.78 8.87
C ALA A 20 49.60 -15.15 10.36
N HIS A 21 49.48 -14.15 11.26
CA HIS A 21 49.36 -14.37 12.69
C HIS A 21 48.11 -15.17 13.08
N ASP A 22 46.95 -14.90 12.47
CA ASP A 22 45.73 -15.69 12.73
C ASP A 22 45.89 -17.14 12.27
N GLN A 23 46.54 -17.37 11.13
CA GLN A 23 46.85 -18.73 10.66
C GLN A 23 47.82 -19.43 11.60
N MET A 24 48.84 -18.73 12.09
CA MET A 24 49.83 -19.27 13.02
C MET A 24 49.19 -19.64 14.37
N LEU A 25 48.39 -18.75 14.95
CA LEU A 25 47.66 -19.02 16.19
C LEU A 25 46.78 -20.27 16.02
N ARG A 26 46.01 -20.37 14.94
CA ARG A 26 45.17 -21.54 14.65
C ARG A 26 45.99 -22.82 14.51
N ALA A 27 47.10 -22.77 13.79
CA ALA A 27 47.98 -23.93 13.59
C ALA A 27 48.62 -24.39 14.92
N ALA A 28 48.86 -23.46 15.85
CA ALA A 28 49.31 -23.74 17.22
C ALA A 28 48.17 -24.18 18.16
N GLY A 29 46.94 -24.34 17.67
CA GLY A 29 45.78 -24.72 18.49
C GLY A 29 45.27 -23.59 19.39
N SER A 30 45.63 -22.34 19.10
CA SER A 30 45.26 -21.14 19.86
C SER A 30 44.51 -20.14 18.99
N ARG A 31 44.13 -19.00 19.57
CA ARG A 31 43.38 -17.91 18.94
C ARG A 31 43.80 -16.58 19.58
N TRP A 32 43.45 -15.45 18.96
CA TRP A 32 43.80 -14.13 19.50
C TRP A 32 43.17 -13.87 20.88
N ASN A 33 41.99 -14.44 21.13
CA ASN A 33 41.23 -14.34 22.38
C ASN A 33 41.41 -15.57 23.28
N ASP A 34 42.50 -16.31 23.10
CA ASP A 34 42.92 -17.37 24.01
C ASP A 34 43.78 -16.77 25.13
N TRP A 35 43.39 -17.02 26.37
CA TRP A 35 44.09 -16.56 27.57
C TRP A 35 45.02 -17.64 28.16
N GLY A 36 45.02 -18.86 27.62
CA GLY A 36 45.96 -19.92 27.99
C GLY A 36 47.40 -19.65 27.51
N PRO A 37 48.40 -20.40 27.98
CA PRO A 37 49.77 -20.28 27.48
C PRO A 37 49.82 -20.64 25.99
N PHE A 38 50.59 -19.86 25.22
CA PHE A 38 50.92 -20.26 23.84
C PHE A 38 51.86 -21.47 23.90
N ASN A 39 51.68 -22.44 22.99
CA ASN A 39 52.42 -23.70 23.02
C ASN A 39 53.94 -23.43 23.06
N PRO A 40 54.66 -23.76 24.15
CA PRO A 40 56.08 -23.46 24.29
C PRO A 40 56.93 -24.26 23.28
N ASP A 41 56.49 -25.45 22.90
CA ASP A 41 57.18 -26.32 21.95
C ASP A 41 56.92 -25.90 20.49
N TRP A 42 56.08 -24.88 20.25
CA TRP A 42 55.71 -24.45 18.90
C TRP A 42 56.93 -24.04 18.08
N ALA A 43 57.87 -23.32 18.69
CA ALA A 43 59.05 -22.78 18.02
C ALA A 43 59.93 -23.88 17.40
N ASP A 44 59.90 -25.09 17.97
CA ASP A 44 60.71 -26.24 17.54
C ASP A 44 60.01 -27.10 16.48
N THR A 45 58.79 -26.74 16.06
CA THR A 45 58.04 -27.49 15.06
C THR A 45 58.43 -27.13 13.62
N GLU A 46 58.31 -28.10 12.70
CA GLU A 46 58.43 -27.83 11.25
C GLU A 46 57.41 -26.80 10.75
N ILE A 47 56.25 -26.70 11.42
CA ILE A 47 55.21 -25.73 11.06
C ILE A 47 55.68 -24.31 11.38
N ALA A 48 56.35 -24.09 12.52
CA ALA A 48 56.92 -22.79 12.85
C ALA A 48 57.96 -22.34 11.81
N VAL A 49 58.83 -23.25 11.35
CA VAL A 49 59.79 -22.95 10.27
C VAL A 49 59.08 -22.50 8.98
N LYS A 50 58.01 -23.20 8.58
CA LYS A 50 57.20 -22.79 7.41
C LYS A 50 56.56 -21.42 7.59
N PHE A 51 56.12 -21.07 8.80
CA PHE A 51 55.60 -19.74 9.08
C PHE A 51 56.69 -18.67 9.04
N GLN A 52 57.93 -18.98 9.44
CA GLN A 52 59.06 -18.07 9.26
C GLN A 52 59.30 -17.80 7.77
N GLU A 53 59.39 -18.85 6.95
CA GLU A 53 59.55 -18.73 5.49
C GLU A 53 58.40 -17.97 4.81
N LEU A 54 57.19 -18.03 5.37
CA LEU A 54 56.05 -17.25 4.92
C LEU A 54 56.14 -15.77 5.33
N VAL A 55 56.59 -15.47 6.56
CA VAL A 55 56.59 -14.11 7.13
C VAL A 55 57.78 -13.29 6.66
N GLU A 56 58.96 -13.90 6.48
CA GLU A 56 60.19 -13.25 6.01
C GLU A 56 59.95 -12.36 4.75
N PRO A 57 59.40 -12.88 3.63
CA PRO A 57 59.15 -12.07 2.43
C PRO A 57 58.01 -11.05 2.62
N LEU A 58 57.11 -11.25 3.58
CA LEU A 58 56.08 -10.25 3.90
C LEU A 58 56.71 -9.02 4.56
N VAL A 59 57.68 -9.20 5.44
CA VAL A 59 58.39 -8.08 6.08
C VAL A 59 59.14 -7.27 5.03
N GLU A 60 59.89 -7.93 4.15
CA GLU A 60 60.62 -7.26 3.05
C GLU A 60 59.66 -6.51 2.12
N ARG A 61 58.53 -7.11 1.75
CA ARG A 61 57.56 -6.47 0.85
C ARG A 61 56.88 -5.25 1.49
N GLU A 62 56.51 -5.34 2.77
CA GLU A 62 55.72 -4.29 3.44
C GLU A 62 56.59 -3.10 3.86
N PHE A 63 57.86 -3.35 4.21
CA PHE A 63 58.73 -2.33 4.77
C PHE A 63 59.96 -1.98 3.92
N GLY A 64 60.31 -2.80 2.92
CA GLY A 64 61.45 -2.58 2.04
C GLY A 64 62.77 -2.40 2.80
N ASP A 65 63.64 -1.53 2.27
CA ASP A 65 64.95 -1.20 2.87
C ASP A 65 64.89 -0.04 3.88
N HIS A 66 63.71 0.23 4.46
CA HIS A 66 63.60 1.33 5.43
C HIS A 66 64.44 1.06 6.70
N PRO A 67 65.22 2.04 7.17
CA PRO A 67 66.17 1.84 8.28
C PRO A 67 65.51 1.71 9.64
N LEU A 68 64.24 2.10 9.77
CA LEU A 68 63.44 1.98 10.98
C LEU A 68 62.04 1.53 10.59
N ILE A 69 61.65 0.34 11.04
CA ILE A 69 60.34 -0.25 10.77
C ILE A 69 59.56 -0.41 12.08
N LEU A 70 58.23 -0.25 12.00
CA LEU A 70 57.34 -0.48 13.14
C LEU A 70 56.37 -1.59 12.79
N ILE A 71 56.49 -2.72 13.50
CA ILE A 71 55.55 -3.83 13.39
C ILE A 71 54.62 -3.77 14.59
N LYS A 72 53.34 -3.46 14.34
CA LYS A 72 52.32 -3.41 15.37
C LYS A 72 51.26 -4.46 15.10
N ASP A 73 51.09 -5.35 16.08
CA ASP A 73 49.96 -6.26 16.21
C ASP A 73 49.89 -6.69 17.69
N PRO A 74 48.77 -6.48 18.41
CA PRO A 74 48.64 -6.83 19.82
C PRO A 74 48.99 -8.28 20.14
N ARG A 75 48.85 -9.20 19.17
CA ARG A 75 49.04 -10.63 19.35
C ARG A 75 50.52 -11.04 19.33
N ILE A 76 51.41 -10.17 18.84
CA ILE A 76 52.86 -10.43 18.79
C ILE A 76 53.40 -10.83 20.15
N CYS A 77 52.91 -10.25 21.24
CA CYS A 77 53.35 -10.61 22.60
C CYS A 77 53.21 -12.11 22.90
N ARG A 78 52.21 -12.78 22.32
CA ARG A 78 51.91 -14.20 22.54
C ARG A 78 52.97 -15.13 21.93
N PHE A 79 53.69 -14.65 20.92
CA PHE A 79 54.66 -15.42 20.15
C PHE A 79 55.89 -14.56 19.79
N PHE A 80 56.27 -13.63 20.65
CA PHE A 80 57.40 -12.72 20.39
C PHE A 80 58.73 -13.46 20.13
N PRO A 81 59.04 -14.60 20.78
CA PRO A 81 60.24 -15.38 20.45
C PRO A 81 60.30 -15.83 18.97
N PHE A 82 59.16 -16.13 18.34
CA PHE A 82 59.11 -16.43 16.91
C PHE A 82 59.57 -15.21 16.08
N TRP A 83 59.11 -14.01 16.45
CA TRP A 83 59.51 -12.77 15.79
C TRP A 83 60.99 -12.45 15.97
N LEU A 84 61.58 -12.77 17.13
CA LEU A 84 63.02 -12.61 17.33
C LEU A 84 63.83 -13.44 16.33
N GLU A 85 63.44 -14.69 16.07
CA GLU A 85 64.13 -15.52 15.08
C GLU A 85 63.92 -15.04 13.64
N VAL A 86 62.70 -14.60 13.28
CA VAL A 86 62.43 -13.98 11.96
C VAL A 86 63.30 -12.74 11.75
N LEU A 87 63.29 -11.79 12.70
CA LEU A 87 64.03 -10.54 12.59
C LEU A 87 65.55 -10.78 12.58
N LYS A 88 66.04 -11.75 13.36
CA LYS A 88 67.44 -12.16 13.37
C LYS A 88 67.89 -12.70 12.01
N LYS A 89 67.08 -13.51 11.32
CA LYS A 89 67.37 -13.98 9.96
C LYS A 89 67.41 -12.83 8.94
N LEU A 90 66.48 -11.89 9.07
CA LEU A 90 66.44 -10.66 8.26
C LEU A 90 67.52 -9.64 8.66
N LYS A 91 68.35 -9.94 9.67
CA LYS A 91 69.39 -9.06 10.22
C LYS A 91 68.85 -7.72 10.72
N ILE A 92 67.63 -7.73 11.25
CA ILE A 92 66.97 -6.58 11.87
C ILE A 92 67.08 -6.69 13.38
N THR A 93 67.56 -5.64 14.04
CA THR A 93 67.60 -5.57 15.50
C THR A 93 66.21 -5.29 16.05
N ALA A 94 65.70 -6.20 16.87
CA ALA A 94 64.39 -6.05 17.52
C ALA A 94 64.48 -5.17 18.77
N GLN A 95 63.51 -4.26 18.92
CA GLN A 95 63.25 -3.48 20.13
C GLN A 95 61.75 -3.49 20.43
N ALA A 96 61.36 -3.35 21.70
CA ALA A 96 59.96 -3.47 22.11
C ALA A 96 59.40 -2.18 22.74
N ILE A 97 58.21 -1.78 22.29
CA ILE A 97 57.40 -0.74 22.93
C ILE A 97 56.17 -1.44 23.50
N ILE A 98 56.00 -1.39 24.82
CA ILE A 98 54.94 -2.12 25.52
C ILE A 98 53.94 -1.10 26.08
N PRO A 99 52.81 -0.88 25.38
CA PRO A 99 51.78 0.02 25.87
C PRO A 99 51.03 -0.62 27.04
N VAL A 100 50.97 0.09 28.17
CA VAL A 100 50.23 -0.29 29.37
C VAL A 100 48.94 0.52 29.43
N ARG A 101 47.82 -0.18 29.61
CA ARG A 101 46.51 0.45 29.79
C ARG A 101 45.80 -0.17 30.98
N HIS A 102 45.05 0.65 31.70
CA HIS A 102 44.30 0.21 32.86
C HIS A 102 43.36 -0.96 32.51
N PRO A 103 43.40 -2.08 33.26
CA PRO A 103 42.62 -3.29 32.95
C PRO A 103 41.11 -3.07 32.93
N LEU A 104 40.58 -2.15 33.77
CA LEU A 104 39.16 -1.76 33.72
C LEU A 104 38.75 -1.15 32.38
N ASP A 105 39.59 -0.30 31.81
CA ASP A 105 39.29 0.37 30.54
C ASP A 105 39.42 -0.59 29.36
N VAL A 106 40.36 -1.54 29.45
CA VAL A 106 40.46 -2.65 28.50
C VAL A 106 39.22 -3.55 28.57
N ALA A 107 38.76 -3.91 29.78
CA ALA A 107 37.58 -4.74 29.94
C ALA A 107 36.31 -4.10 29.39
N ARG A 108 36.09 -2.80 29.65
CA ARG A 108 34.95 -2.06 29.08
C ARG A 108 35.05 -1.94 27.56
N SER A 109 36.25 -1.73 27.02
CA SER A 109 36.47 -1.69 25.58
C SER A 109 36.13 -3.02 24.89
N LEU A 110 36.51 -4.14 25.49
CA LEU A 110 36.22 -5.48 24.97
C LEU A 110 34.74 -5.87 25.13
N GLU A 111 34.07 -5.39 26.18
CA GLU A 111 32.62 -5.58 26.36
C GLU A 111 31.82 -4.89 25.25
N LEU A 112 32.18 -3.63 24.92
CA LEU A 112 31.51 -2.88 23.84
C LEU A 112 31.79 -3.46 22.45
N ARG A 113 33.03 -3.91 22.20
CA ARG A 113 33.46 -4.37 20.87
C ARG A 113 33.12 -5.83 20.61
N ASP A 114 33.40 -6.72 21.56
CA ASP A 114 33.37 -8.17 21.38
C ASP A 114 32.35 -8.87 22.31
N HIS A 115 31.65 -8.12 23.16
CA HIS A 115 30.73 -8.64 24.18
C HIS A 115 31.40 -9.62 25.17
N PHE A 116 32.69 -9.42 25.44
CA PHE A 116 33.38 -10.21 26.44
C PHE A 116 33.01 -9.77 27.85
N GLY A 117 32.65 -10.73 28.68
CA GLY A 117 32.46 -10.51 30.11
C GLY A 117 33.77 -10.07 30.78
N ARG A 118 33.62 -9.34 31.89
CA ARG A 118 34.73 -8.68 32.61
C ARG A 118 35.89 -9.62 32.95
N ASP A 119 35.62 -10.77 33.55
CA ASP A 119 36.69 -11.70 33.97
C ASP A 119 37.46 -12.26 32.78
N ARG A 120 36.78 -12.57 31.67
CA ARG A 120 37.45 -12.99 30.42
C ARG A 120 38.39 -11.90 29.91
N SER A 121 37.92 -10.67 29.88
CA SER A 121 38.73 -9.52 29.47
C SER A 121 39.94 -9.31 30.36
N TYR A 122 39.82 -9.56 31.66
CA TYR A 122 40.95 -9.52 32.57
C TYR A 122 41.96 -10.65 32.34
N LEU A 123 41.50 -11.88 32.11
CA LEU A 123 42.37 -13.01 31.78
C LEU A 123 43.16 -12.73 30.49
N LEU A 124 42.50 -12.13 29.49
CA LEU A 124 43.16 -11.71 28.25
C LEU A 124 44.19 -10.62 28.47
N TRP A 125 43.83 -9.56 29.21
CA TRP A 125 44.74 -8.48 29.55
C TRP A 125 45.97 -9.02 30.29
N LEU A 126 45.75 -9.83 31.32
CA LEU A 126 46.81 -10.40 32.14
C LEU A 126 47.73 -11.28 31.29
N ARG A 127 47.16 -12.13 30.42
CA ARG A 127 47.95 -12.96 29.52
C ARG A 127 48.86 -12.13 28.62
N HIS A 128 48.29 -11.15 27.92
CA HIS A 128 49.04 -10.34 26.95
C HIS A 128 50.16 -9.54 27.64
N MET A 129 49.87 -8.97 28.81
CA MET A 129 50.86 -8.19 29.56
C MET A 129 51.98 -9.04 30.12
N LEU A 130 51.67 -10.21 30.70
CA LEU A 130 52.69 -11.14 31.23
C LEU A 130 53.55 -11.72 30.11
N ASP A 131 52.97 -12.06 28.96
CA ASP A 131 53.74 -12.57 27.83
C ASP A 131 54.59 -11.47 27.19
N ALA A 132 54.05 -10.25 27.03
CA ALA A 132 54.80 -9.09 26.53
C ALA A 132 56.00 -8.77 27.44
N GLU A 133 55.77 -8.77 28.76
CA GLU A 133 56.84 -8.55 29.73
C GLU A 133 57.85 -9.70 29.70
N ALA A 134 57.45 -10.95 29.91
CA ALA A 134 58.41 -12.03 30.03
C ALA A 134 59.26 -12.23 28.76
N SER A 135 58.63 -12.16 27.57
CA SER A 135 59.31 -12.45 26.29
C SER A 135 60.22 -11.34 25.80
N SER A 136 60.01 -10.09 26.22
CA SER A 136 60.83 -8.95 25.76
C SER A 136 62.05 -8.66 26.61
N ARG A 137 62.29 -9.42 27.71
CA ARG A 137 63.44 -9.22 28.61
C ARG A 137 64.81 -9.32 27.92
N THR A 138 64.88 -9.97 26.77
CA THR A 138 66.11 -10.19 26.00
C THR A 138 66.42 -9.07 25.02
N VAL A 139 65.51 -8.12 24.82
CA VAL A 139 65.68 -6.98 23.91
C VAL A 139 65.62 -5.65 24.67
N THR A 140 66.15 -4.59 24.05
CA THR A 140 65.91 -3.23 24.54
C THR A 140 64.41 -2.93 24.44
N ARG A 141 63.83 -2.45 25.54
CA ARG A 141 62.38 -2.27 25.66
C ARG A 141 62.02 -1.03 26.48
N THR A 142 60.83 -0.50 26.22
CA THR A 142 60.24 0.59 27.01
C THR A 142 58.76 0.31 27.27
N PHE A 143 58.29 0.72 28.44
CA PHE A 143 56.88 0.71 28.82
C PHE A 143 56.33 2.14 28.70
N VAL A 144 55.12 2.27 28.18
CA VAL A 144 54.46 3.57 27.98
C VAL A 144 52.99 3.50 28.39
N GLY A 145 52.51 4.49 29.13
CA GLY A 145 51.13 4.53 29.58
C GLY A 145 50.20 5.02 28.47
N TYR A 146 49.05 4.36 28.27
CA TYR A 146 48.04 4.81 27.32
C TYR A 146 47.50 6.19 27.68
N ASP A 147 47.22 6.43 28.96
CA ASP A 147 46.76 7.75 29.43
C ASP A 147 47.84 8.82 29.27
N GLN A 148 49.09 8.50 29.60
CA GLN A 148 50.23 9.41 29.39
C GLN A 148 50.40 9.79 27.91
N LEU A 149 50.17 8.84 26.99
CA LEU A 149 50.25 9.08 25.55
C LEU A 149 49.18 10.07 25.10
N LEU A 150 47.94 9.94 25.60
CA LEU A 150 46.86 10.87 25.27
C LEU A 150 47.04 12.23 25.95
N ASP A 151 47.60 12.26 27.17
CA ASP A 151 47.81 13.50 27.92
C ASP A 151 48.99 14.32 27.37
N ASN A 152 50.12 13.66 27.07
CA ASN A 152 51.30 14.31 26.50
C ASN A 152 52.14 13.35 25.65
N TRP A 153 51.69 13.15 24.41
CA TRP A 153 52.37 12.26 23.46
C TRP A 153 53.81 12.66 23.16
N LYS A 154 54.17 13.96 23.24
CA LYS A 154 55.54 14.44 22.97
C LYS A 154 56.51 13.92 24.03
N ASN A 155 56.11 13.96 25.30
CA ASN A 155 56.91 13.40 26.39
C ASN A 155 57.07 11.89 26.23
N VAL A 156 55.99 11.18 25.87
CA VAL A 156 56.06 9.73 25.62
C VAL A 156 56.98 9.40 24.45
N ALA A 157 56.90 10.15 23.34
CA ALA A 157 57.79 9.99 22.19
C ALA A 157 59.26 10.28 22.53
N GLY A 158 59.52 11.28 23.39
CA GLY A 158 60.85 11.58 23.91
C GLY A 158 61.41 10.48 24.82
N LYS A 159 60.55 9.89 25.67
CA LYS A 159 60.89 8.73 26.50
C LYS A 159 61.25 7.53 25.63
N ILE A 160 60.44 7.20 24.62
CA ILE A 160 60.72 6.11 23.68
C ILE A 160 62.06 6.33 22.96
N ALA A 161 62.32 7.55 22.48
CA ALA A 161 63.59 7.89 21.83
C ALA A 161 64.79 7.66 22.75
N THR A 162 64.67 8.06 24.03
CA THR A 162 65.75 7.94 25.01
C THR A 162 65.97 6.48 25.42
N ASP A 163 64.91 5.77 25.78
CA ASP A 163 64.98 4.40 26.28
C ASP A 163 65.48 3.41 25.22
N LEU A 164 65.14 3.65 23.95
CA LEU A 164 65.49 2.77 22.83
C LEU A 164 66.68 3.27 22.02
N ASP A 165 67.31 4.38 22.39
CA ASP A 165 68.35 5.07 21.59
C ASP A 165 67.93 5.29 20.12
N LEU A 166 66.68 5.74 19.94
CA LEU A 166 66.07 5.94 18.64
C LEU A 166 66.11 7.40 18.20
N LYS A 167 66.42 7.61 16.92
CA LYS A 167 66.28 8.90 16.25
C LYS A 167 65.04 8.88 15.35
N TRP A 168 64.03 9.67 15.71
CA TRP A 168 62.82 9.77 14.91
C TRP A 168 63.12 10.34 13.51
N PRO A 169 62.74 9.66 12.42
CA PRO A 169 63.14 10.03 11.05
C PRO A 169 62.49 11.34 10.56
N LYS A 170 61.34 11.73 11.12
CA LYS A 170 60.60 12.96 10.78
C LYS A 170 59.94 13.56 12.02
N MET A 171 60.58 14.52 12.66
CA MET A 171 59.95 15.38 13.69
C MET A 171 59.99 16.83 13.21
N SER A 172 59.03 17.17 12.34
CA SER A 172 58.76 18.54 11.87
C SER A 172 57.50 19.08 12.53
N SER A 173 57.32 20.42 12.51
CA SER A 173 56.08 21.07 12.97
C SER A 173 54.82 20.49 12.32
N ASP A 174 54.90 20.14 11.04
CA ASP A 174 53.78 19.56 10.29
C ASP A 174 53.46 18.14 10.77
N THR A 175 54.49 17.35 11.09
CA THR A 175 54.30 16.00 11.65
C THR A 175 53.71 16.08 13.05
N GLU A 176 54.16 17.03 13.87
CA GLU A 176 53.58 17.27 15.20
C GLU A 176 52.10 17.67 15.11
N ALA A 177 51.74 18.53 14.15
CA ALA A 177 50.35 18.93 13.93
C ALA A 177 49.47 17.76 13.50
N LEU A 178 49.96 16.90 12.59
CA LEU A 178 49.26 15.68 12.17
C LEU A 178 49.05 14.70 13.32
N ILE A 179 50.06 14.50 14.17
CA ILE A 179 49.96 13.61 15.34
C ILE A 179 48.98 14.18 16.37
N ALA A 180 49.02 15.50 16.62
CA ALA A 180 48.10 16.16 17.56
C ALA A 180 46.64 16.07 17.10
N ASP A 181 46.37 16.25 15.80
CA ASP A 181 45.03 16.06 15.22
C ASP A 181 44.58 14.58 15.27
N PHE A 182 45.53 13.65 15.12
CA PHE A 182 45.27 12.22 15.20
C PHE A 182 44.95 11.73 16.63
N LEU A 183 45.66 12.22 17.65
CA LEU A 183 45.55 11.77 19.05
C LEU A 183 44.48 12.52 19.87
N SER A 184 43.42 13.02 19.22
CA SER A 184 42.34 13.81 19.85
C SER A 184 41.89 13.23 21.20
N ALA A 185 41.81 14.10 22.21
CA ALA A 185 41.31 13.76 23.55
C ALA A 185 39.87 13.24 23.55
N GLU A 186 39.10 13.46 22.46
CA GLU A 186 37.76 12.94 22.27
C GLU A 186 37.73 11.41 22.04
N LEU A 187 38.87 10.80 21.69
CA LEU A 187 39.05 9.34 21.60
C LEU A 187 39.31 8.70 22.99
N ARG A 188 39.33 9.51 24.05
CA ARG A 188 39.44 9.04 25.44
C ARG A 188 38.08 8.55 25.93
N HIS A 189 37.75 7.31 25.59
CA HIS A 189 36.43 6.78 25.93
C HIS A 189 36.21 6.58 27.44
N HIS A 190 37.26 6.26 28.23
CA HIS A 190 37.14 5.98 29.67
C HIS A 190 38.44 6.30 30.45
N HIS A 191 38.31 6.76 31.70
CA HIS A 191 39.39 6.93 32.67
C HIS A 191 38.98 6.23 33.98
N SER A 192 39.60 5.09 34.30
CA SER A 192 39.29 4.32 35.50
C SER A 192 40.41 4.43 36.54
N THR A 193 40.07 4.75 37.79
CA THR A 193 41.03 4.90 38.90
C THR A 193 40.77 3.92 40.06
N GLY A 194 40.07 2.82 39.79
CA GLY A 194 39.67 1.84 40.80
C GLY A 194 40.43 0.52 40.70
N THR A 195 40.53 -0.20 41.82
CA THR A 195 41.10 -1.56 41.85
C THR A 195 40.21 -2.52 41.04
N PRO A 196 40.76 -3.28 40.09
CA PRO A 196 40.02 -4.30 39.35
C PRO A 196 39.45 -5.35 40.30
N VAL A 197 38.13 -5.55 40.28
CA VAL A 197 37.45 -6.61 41.03
C VAL A 197 36.96 -7.66 40.05
N ALA A 198 37.45 -8.89 40.22
CA ALA A 198 37.07 -10.09 39.48
C ALA A 198 36.23 -11.04 40.34
N ALA A 199 35.66 -12.10 39.75
CA ALA A 199 34.88 -13.09 40.50
C ALA A 199 35.67 -13.87 41.56
N SER A 200 36.98 -14.06 41.38
CA SER A 200 37.86 -14.62 42.41
C SER A 200 38.80 -13.57 43.01
N MET A 201 39.11 -13.74 44.29
CA MET A 201 40.08 -12.90 44.98
C MET A 201 41.47 -13.05 44.35
N GLU A 202 41.88 -14.28 43.99
CA GLU A 202 43.20 -14.49 43.38
C GLU A 202 43.36 -13.74 42.05
N LEU A 203 42.34 -13.77 41.19
CA LEU A 203 42.40 -13.07 39.90
C LEU A 203 42.45 -11.55 40.10
N SER A 204 41.69 -11.02 41.07
CA SER A 204 41.74 -9.60 41.43
C SER A 204 43.14 -9.18 41.89
N ASP A 205 43.77 -9.99 42.73
CA ASP A 205 45.12 -9.75 43.25
C ASP A 205 46.19 -9.81 42.16
N TRP A 206 46.12 -10.80 41.27
CA TRP A 206 47.02 -10.93 40.13
C TRP A 206 46.94 -9.72 39.20
N ILE A 207 45.72 -9.29 38.82
CA ILE A 207 45.53 -8.14 37.92
C ILE A 207 46.03 -6.87 38.60
N GLY A 208 45.63 -6.63 39.85
CA GLY A 208 46.02 -5.42 40.59
C GLY A 208 47.54 -5.33 40.78
N THR A 209 48.18 -6.45 41.10
CA THR A 209 49.64 -6.53 41.26
C THR A 209 50.37 -6.32 39.95
N ALA A 210 49.98 -7.04 38.89
CA ALA A 210 50.61 -6.90 37.59
C ALA A 210 50.44 -5.47 37.05
N HIS A 211 49.24 -4.90 37.14
CA HIS A 211 48.96 -3.55 36.66
C HIS A 211 49.84 -2.54 37.39
N ARG A 212 49.86 -2.55 38.72
CA ARG A 212 50.66 -1.61 39.52
C ARG A 212 52.15 -1.67 39.18
N ILE A 213 52.71 -2.86 38.94
CA ILE A 213 54.12 -2.99 38.53
C ILE A 213 54.32 -2.39 37.14
N LEU A 214 53.50 -2.78 36.17
CA LEU A 214 53.65 -2.37 34.77
C LEU A 214 53.38 -0.87 34.56
N ASP A 215 52.42 -0.32 35.29
CA ASP A 215 52.10 1.10 35.32
C ASP A 215 53.25 1.90 35.92
N GLY A 216 53.85 1.41 37.02
CA GLY A 216 55.08 1.99 37.57
C GLY A 216 56.24 2.02 36.57
N LEU A 217 56.43 0.96 35.77
CA LEU A 217 57.43 0.93 34.70
C LEU A 217 57.11 1.94 33.59
N ALA A 218 55.83 2.11 33.25
CA ALA A 218 55.38 3.12 32.30
C ALA A 218 55.63 4.55 32.84
N ASP A 219 55.47 4.77 34.14
CA ASP A 219 55.82 6.02 34.86
C ASP A 219 57.34 6.26 35.00
N GLY A 220 58.18 5.33 34.51
CA GLY A 220 59.63 5.47 34.52
C GLY A 220 60.33 4.88 35.74
N ALA A 221 59.65 4.07 36.55
CA ALA A 221 60.32 3.27 37.57
C ALA A 221 61.37 2.35 36.92
N LYS A 222 62.49 2.14 37.62
CA LYS A 222 63.50 1.18 37.18
C LYS A 222 63.00 -0.23 37.40
N GLU A 223 63.21 -1.06 36.40
CA GLU A 223 62.86 -2.46 36.48
C GLU A 223 63.69 -3.19 37.54
N SER A 224 63.02 -3.73 38.57
CA SER A 224 63.67 -4.42 39.68
C SER A 224 63.59 -5.95 39.53
N GLN A 225 64.58 -6.65 40.09
CA GLN A 225 64.57 -8.12 40.12
C GLN A 225 63.37 -8.68 40.91
N ALA A 226 62.96 -8.00 41.98
CA ALA A 226 61.82 -8.41 42.80
C ALA A 226 60.49 -8.30 42.04
N ASP A 227 60.33 -7.27 41.19
CA ASP A 227 59.15 -7.12 40.34
C ASP A 227 59.08 -8.24 39.29
N ARG A 228 60.21 -8.58 38.65
CA ARG A 228 60.30 -9.71 37.70
C ARG A 228 59.90 -11.03 38.35
N GLU A 229 60.44 -11.32 39.53
CA GLU A 229 60.11 -12.54 40.28
C GLU A 229 58.63 -12.58 40.69
N THR A 230 58.03 -11.42 40.96
CA THR A 230 56.59 -11.31 41.26
C THR A 230 55.74 -11.60 40.01
N LEU A 231 56.08 -11.00 38.87
CA LEU A 231 55.38 -11.25 37.60
C LEU A 231 55.55 -12.70 37.13
N ASP A 232 56.74 -13.29 37.30
CA ASP A 232 57.01 -14.70 36.98
C ASP A 232 56.17 -15.65 37.86
N ARG A 233 56.01 -15.33 39.14
CA ARG A 233 55.14 -16.10 40.04
C ARG A 233 53.69 -16.07 39.57
N ILE A 234 53.16 -14.88 39.28
CA ILE A 234 51.79 -14.71 38.77
C ILE A 234 51.62 -15.49 37.46
N ARG A 235 52.57 -15.37 36.53
CA ARG A 235 52.55 -16.08 35.25
C ARG A 235 52.54 -17.60 35.44
N ASN A 236 53.42 -18.13 36.29
CA ASN A 236 53.50 -19.57 36.56
C ASN A 236 52.24 -20.12 37.24
N GLU A 237 51.66 -19.38 38.19
CA GLU A 237 50.39 -19.75 38.84
C GLU A 237 49.22 -19.70 37.85
N PHE A 238 49.20 -18.68 37.00
CA PHE A 238 48.20 -18.51 35.96
C PHE A 238 48.28 -19.62 34.91
N ASP A 239 49.49 -19.99 34.47
CA ASP A 239 49.73 -21.09 33.53
C ASP A 239 49.22 -22.42 34.08
N ARG A 240 49.53 -22.74 35.35
CA ARG A 240 49.05 -23.96 36.00
C ARG A 240 47.52 -24.02 36.07
N THR A 241 46.89 -22.93 36.52
CA THR A 241 45.42 -22.85 36.63
C THR A 241 44.76 -22.94 35.27
N SER A 242 45.30 -22.25 34.27
CA SER A 242 44.80 -22.29 32.90
C SER A 242 44.87 -23.69 32.29
N GLY A 243 45.97 -24.43 32.49
CA GLY A 243 46.12 -25.79 31.96
C GLY A 243 45.03 -26.77 32.43
N VAL A 244 44.56 -26.63 33.67
CA VAL A 244 43.51 -27.48 34.24
C VAL A 244 42.13 -27.20 33.65
N TYR A 245 41.78 -25.92 33.47
CA TYR A 245 40.44 -25.52 33.03
C TYR A 245 40.33 -25.28 31.52
N ALA A 246 41.44 -25.10 30.80
CA ALA A 246 41.42 -24.70 29.41
C ALA A 246 40.73 -25.72 28.50
N ALA A 247 40.81 -27.03 28.79
CA ALA A 247 40.10 -28.04 28.00
C ALA A 247 38.57 -27.88 28.12
N VAL A 248 38.07 -27.70 29.35
CA VAL A 248 36.64 -27.54 29.65
C VAL A 248 36.12 -26.22 29.09
N VAL A 249 36.86 -25.13 29.28
CA VAL A 249 36.49 -23.81 28.74
C VAL A 249 36.49 -23.83 27.21
N ARG A 250 37.49 -24.45 26.56
CA ARG A 250 37.53 -24.59 25.09
C ARG A 250 36.36 -25.42 24.54
N GLU A 251 35.96 -26.49 25.22
CA GLU A 251 34.79 -27.29 24.83
C GLU A 251 33.52 -26.44 24.87
N HIS A 252 33.30 -25.71 25.98
CA HIS A 252 32.16 -24.83 26.12
C HIS A 252 32.16 -23.69 25.10
N GLU A 253 33.30 -23.04 24.87
CA GLU A 253 33.44 -21.97 23.87
C GLU A 253 33.14 -22.49 22.47
N THR A 254 33.70 -23.64 22.08
CA THR A 254 33.45 -24.25 20.76
C THR A 254 31.96 -24.58 20.59
N ARG A 255 31.30 -25.09 21.64
CA ARG A 255 29.87 -25.37 21.63
C ARG A 255 29.03 -24.10 21.50
N VAL A 256 29.38 -23.04 22.23
CA VAL A 256 28.67 -21.75 22.18
C VAL A 256 28.86 -21.08 20.81
N GLU A 257 30.08 -21.09 20.26
CA GLU A 257 30.37 -20.58 18.91
C GLU A 257 29.59 -21.37 17.85
N GLY A 258 29.52 -22.70 17.97
CA GLY A 258 28.72 -23.55 17.08
C GLY A 258 27.23 -23.22 17.13
N LEU A 259 26.67 -23.03 18.34
CA LEU A 259 25.28 -22.62 18.53
C LEU A 259 25.03 -21.21 17.95
N TYR A 260 25.95 -20.27 18.17
CA TYR A 260 25.83 -18.92 17.63
C TYR A 260 25.88 -18.91 16.10
N ALA A 261 26.77 -19.72 15.49
CA ALA A 261 26.85 -19.88 14.04
C ALA A 261 25.57 -20.50 13.45
N ASP A 262 24.99 -21.52 14.10
CA ASP A 262 23.71 -22.12 13.71
C ASP A 262 22.56 -21.09 13.78
N VAL A 263 22.44 -20.37 14.90
CA VAL A 263 21.44 -19.31 15.06
C VAL A 263 21.61 -18.20 14.01
N LYS A 264 22.84 -17.76 13.75
CA LYS A 264 23.14 -16.74 12.74
C LYS A 264 22.76 -17.21 11.34
N THR A 265 23.02 -18.48 11.02
CA THR A 265 22.67 -19.07 9.72
C THR A 265 21.16 -19.12 9.53
N ARG A 266 20.43 -19.64 10.53
CA ARG A 266 18.95 -19.67 10.52
C ARG A 266 18.34 -18.28 10.45
N LEU A 267 18.94 -17.30 11.15
CA LEU A 267 18.50 -15.91 11.07
C LEU A 267 18.66 -15.37 9.64
N ALA A 268 19.81 -15.62 9.00
CA ALA A 268 20.06 -15.19 7.62
C ALA A 268 19.14 -15.88 6.59
N GLU A 269 18.79 -17.15 6.81
CA GLU A 269 17.79 -17.87 6.01
C GLU A 269 16.40 -17.24 6.20
N ARG A 270 15.98 -17.02 7.45
CA ARG A 270 14.68 -16.43 7.74
C ARG A 270 14.55 -14.99 7.25
N THR A 271 15.64 -14.21 7.29
CA THR A 271 15.69 -12.87 6.71
C THR A 271 15.52 -12.92 5.18
N ARG A 272 16.14 -13.88 4.49
CA ARG A 272 15.94 -14.07 3.04
C ARG A 272 14.51 -14.46 2.71
N GLU A 273 13.91 -15.37 3.47
CA GLU A 273 12.50 -15.74 3.31
C GLU A 273 11.56 -14.53 3.52
N LEU A 274 11.83 -13.69 4.52
CA LEU A 274 11.07 -12.47 4.76
C LEU A 274 11.21 -11.46 3.62
N GLN A 275 12.40 -11.31 3.03
CA GLN A 275 12.62 -10.44 1.88
C GLN A 275 11.88 -10.94 0.64
N ASP A 276 11.90 -12.25 0.36
CA ASP A 276 11.15 -12.86 -0.75
C ASP A 276 9.63 -12.67 -0.58
N LEU A 277 9.12 -12.89 0.64
CA LEU A 277 7.70 -12.65 0.96
C LEU A 277 7.33 -11.17 0.85
N SER A 278 8.21 -10.25 1.27
CA SER A 278 7.99 -8.82 1.12
C SER A 278 7.93 -8.39 -0.34
N GLY A 279 8.82 -8.93 -1.19
CA GLY A 279 8.80 -8.66 -2.63
C GLY A 279 7.52 -9.16 -3.29
N LYS A 280 7.08 -10.38 -2.96
CA LYS A 280 5.80 -10.92 -3.43
C LYS A 280 4.61 -10.06 -2.97
N HIS A 281 4.63 -9.57 -1.74
CA HIS A 281 3.59 -8.68 -1.23
C HIS A 281 3.55 -7.34 -1.99
N GLU A 282 4.70 -6.75 -2.29
CA GLU A 282 4.78 -5.53 -3.10
C GLU A 282 4.24 -5.73 -4.51
N GLU A 283 4.56 -6.86 -5.17
CA GLU A 283 4.00 -7.20 -6.49
C GLU A 283 2.48 -7.27 -6.46
N VAL A 284 1.90 -7.89 -5.43
CA VAL A 284 0.44 -8.00 -5.33
C VAL A 284 -0.20 -6.66 -4.96
N VAL A 285 0.42 -5.86 -4.08
CA VAL A 285 -0.06 -4.51 -3.77
C VAL A 285 -0.06 -3.63 -5.03
N GLN A 286 0.98 -3.70 -5.86
CA GLN A 286 1.02 -3.00 -7.15
C GLN A 286 -0.05 -3.51 -8.12
N GLY A 287 -0.23 -4.83 -8.22
CA GLY A 287 -1.30 -5.43 -9.02
C GLY A 287 -2.68 -4.98 -8.58
N HIS A 288 -2.91 -4.90 -7.26
CA HIS A 288 -4.16 -4.42 -6.68
C HIS A 288 -4.41 -2.93 -6.99
N ALA A 289 -3.38 -2.08 -6.86
CA ALA A 289 -3.48 -0.66 -7.19
C ALA A 289 -3.79 -0.43 -8.68
N GLN A 290 -3.13 -1.17 -9.58
CA GLN A 290 -3.43 -1.12 -11.02
C GLN A 290 -4.85 -1.59 -11.33
N GLY A 291 -5.31 -2.65 -10.63
CA GLY A 291 -6.68 -3.13 -10.73
C GLY A 291 -7.71 -2.09 -10.27
N GLN A 292 -7.46 -1.42 -9.13
CA GLN A 292 -8.31 -0.36 -8.61
C GLN A 292 -8.41 0.84 -9.57
N ASP A 293 -7.29 1.25 -10.18
CA ASP A 293 -7.28 2.32 -11.20
C ASP A 293 -8.08 1.94 -12.46
N ALA A 294 -7.98 0.69 -12.91
CA ALA A 294 -8.76 0.20 -14.04
C ALA A 294 -10.27 0.17 -13.72
N LEU A 295 -10.63 -0.23 -12.50
CA LEU A 295 -12.02 -0.24 -12.03
C LEU A 295 -12.58 1.17 -11.86
N ALA A 296 -11.78 2.13 -11.38
CA ALA A 296 -12.17 3.53 -11.31
C ALA A 296 -12.52 4.09 -12.70
N LYS A 297 -11.69 3.80 -13.72
CA LYS A 297 -11.96 4.19 -15.11
C LYS A 297 -13.25 3.58 -15.65
N GLN A 298 -13.46 2.28 -15.42
CA GLN A 298 -14.71 1.62 -15.83
C GLN A 298 -15.93 2.20 -15.11
N ARG A 299 -15.81 2.58 -13.84
CA ARG A 299 -16.89 3.22 -13.08
C ARG A 299 -17.24 4.59 -13.65
N ASP A 300 -16.25 5.37 -14.03
CA ASP A 300 -16.44 6.67 -14.68
C ASP A 300 -17.11 6.50 -16.06
N GLU A 301 -16.71 5.51 -16.85
CA GLU A 301 -17.35 5.17 -18.12
C GLU A 301 -18.82 4.75 -17.93
N ILE A 302 -19.11 3.89 -16.95
CA ILE A 302 -20.48 3.48 -16.62
C ILE A 302 -21.33 4.69 -16.19
N SER A 303 -20.77 5.58 -15.38
CA SER A 303 -21.46 6.81 -14.94
C SER A 303 -21.77 7.75 -16.12
N ALA A 304 -20.82 7.90 -17.04
CA ALA A 304 -21.00 8.70 -18.25
C ALA A 304 -22.07 8.09 -19.18
N LEU A 305 -22.05 6.77 -19.37
CA LEU A 305 -23.06 6.06 -20.15
C LEU A 305 -24.46 6.16 -19.52
N ALA A 306 -24.58 6.00 -18.20
CA ALA A 306 -25.84 6.15 -17.49
C ALA A 306 -26.43 7.56 -17.69
N THR A 307 -25.59 8.59 -17.58
CA THR A 307 -26.00 9.98 -17.83
C THR A 307 -26.45 10.19 -19.28
N ALA A 308 -25.75 9.60 -20.25
CA ALA A 308 -26.12 9.68 -21.66
C ALA A 308 -27.47 8.99 -21.95
N ILE A 309 -27.73 7.84 -21.32
CA ILE A 309 -29.01 7.12 -21.43
C ILE A 309 -30.14 7.98 -20.88
N GLU A 310 -30.00 8.57 -19.69
CA GLU A 310 -31.02 9.42 -19.07
C GLU A 310 -31.35 10.65 -19.95
N SER A 311 -30.32 11.25 -20.57
CA SER A 311 -30.48 12.35 -21.52
C SER A 311 -31.24 11.94 -22.79
N LEU A 312 -30.90 10.77 -23.36
CA LEU A 312 -31.57 10.22 -24.54
C LEU A 312 -33.03 9.86 -24.24
N GLN A 313 -33.31 9.25 -23.09
CA GLN A 313 -34.68 8.95 -22.62
C GLN A 313 -35.52 10.22 -22.50
N SER A 314 -35.00 11.22 -21.79
CA SER A 314 -35.65 12.52 -21.65
C SER A 314 -35.86 13.23 -22.99
N GLY A 315 -34.94 13.06 -23.95
CA GLY A 315 -35.09 13.55 -25.32
C GLY A 315 -36.19 12.82 -26.10
N HIS A 316 -36.24 11.49 -25.98
CA HIS A 316 -37.22 10.63 -26.62
C HIS A 316 -38.63 10.92 -26.13
N GLU A 317 -38.84 11.00 -24.80
CA GLU A 317 -40.14 11.33 -24.20
C GLU A 317 -40.68 12.67 -24.69
N ARG A 318 -39.83 13.70 -24.77
CA ARG A 318 -40.20 15.01 -25.31
C ARG A 318 -40.59 14.95 -26.78
N MET A 319 -39.82 14.23 -27.60
CA MET A 319 -40.13 14.04 -29.02
C MET A 319 -41.47 13.31 -29.19
N GLN A 320 -41.71 12.25 -28.41
CA GLN A 320 -42.96 11.50 -28.43
C GLN A 320 -44.17 12.36 -28.04
N ALA A 321 -44.06 13.14 -26.96
CA ALA A 321 -45.14 14.02 -26.51
C ALA A 321 -45.52 15.05 -27.59
N ASN A 322 -44.53 15.60 -28.29
CA ASN A 322 -44.76 16.53 -29.40
C ASN A 322 -45.48 15.86 -30.58
N LEU A 323 -45.02 14.67 -30.99
CA LEU A 323 -45.61 13.95 -32.13
C LEU A 323 -47.05 13.54 -31.86
N ILE A 324 -47.36 13.07 -30.64
CA ILE A 324 -48.72 12.73 -30.23
C ILE A 324 -49.63 13.96 -30.26
N ARG A 325 -49.14 15.11 -29.77
CA ARG A 325 -49.88 16.37 -29.78
C ARG A 325 -50.20 16.81 -31.21
N GLU A 326 -49.20 16.87 -32.08
CA GLU A 326 -49.37 17.28 -33.48
C GLU A 326 -50.36 16.39 -34.23
N HIS A 327 -50.28 15.07 -34.05
CA HIS A 327 -51.22 14.14 -34.65
C HIS A 327 -52.64 14.27 -34.09
N LYS A 328 -52.80 14.50 -32.79
CA LYS A 328 -54.12 14.72 -32.18
C LYS A 328 -54.78 15.99 -32.71
N GLU A 329 -54.00 17.07 -32.86
CA GLU A 329 -54.47 18.33 -33.46
C GLU A 329 -54.81 18.18 -34.94
N ALA A 330 -54.01 17.43 -35.70
CA ALA A 330 -54.31 17.14 -37.11
C ALA A 330 -55.59 16.31 -37.25
N LEU A 331 -55.76 15.25 -36.43
CA LEU A 331 -56.94 14.39 -36.45
C LEU A 331 -58.21 15.17 -36.09
N SER A 332 -58.15 15.99 -35.05
CA SER A 332 -59.27 16.85 -34.63
C SER A 332 -59.67 17.86 -35.70
N ARG A 333 -58.70 18.44 -36.42
CA ARG A 333 -58.97 19.33 -37.57
C ARG A 333 -59.66 18.59 -38.72
N THR A 334 -59.18 17.39 -39.07
CA THR A 334 -59.79 16.59 -40.14
C THR A 334 -61.18 16.09 -39.79
N SER A 335 -61.43 15.68 -38.55
CA SER A 335 -62.76 15.22 -38.11
C SER A 335 -63.78 16.35 -38.07
N ALA A 336 -63.38 17.56 -37.63
CA ALA A 336 -64.25 18.73 -37.63
C ALA A 336 -64.67 19.14 -39.05
N LEU A 337 -63.72 19.17 -39.99
CA LEU A 337 -64.01 19.49 -41.39
C LEU A 337 -64.92 18.45 -42.06
N LEU A 338 -64.71 17.17 -41.75
CA LEU A 338 -65.57 16.10 -42.24
C LEU A 338 -67.01 16.28 -41.73
N ALA A 339 -67.20 16.53 -40.44
CA ALA A 339 -68.52 16.77 -39.86
C ALA A 339 -69.24 17.96 -40.50
N GLU A 340 -68.52 19.06 -40.77
CA GLU A 340 -69.05 20.23 -41.49
C GLU A 340 -69.54 19.85 -42.90
N LYS A 341 -68.75 19.08 -43.66
CA LYS A 341 -69.13 18.67 -45.03
C LYS A 341 -70.27 17.66 -45.05
N THR A 342 -70.32 16.72 -44.11
CA THR A 342 -71.44 15.79 -43.97
C THR A 342 -72.75 16.54 -43.67
N ALA A 343 -72.73 17.50 -42.74
CA ALA A 343 -73.90 18.33 -42.45
C ALA A 343 -74.35 19.17 -43.66
N ALA A 344 -73.40 19.69 -44.45
CA ALA A 344 -73.71 20.41 -45.69
C ALA A 344 -74.34 19.51 -46.76
N CYS A 345 -73.86 18.27 -46.91
CA CYS A 345 -74.49 17.25 -47.77
C CYS A 345 -75.92 16.97 -47.34
N GLU A 346 -76.14 16.66 -46.06
CA GLU A 346 -77.48 16.37 -45.51
C GLU A 346 -78.46 17.54 -45.74
N GLY A 347 -77.99 18.77 -45.51
CA GLY A 347 -78.78 19.98 -45.75
C GLY A 347 -79.15 20.18 -47.22
N LEU A 348 -78.22 19.92 -48.16
CA LEU A 348 -78.51 20.01 -49.60
C LEU A 348 -79.41 18.88 -50.08
N SER A 349 -79.21 17.65 -49.61
CA SER A 349 -80.09 16.52 -49.92
C SER A 349 -81.52 16.74 -49.41
N SER A 350 -81.69 17.37 -48.24
CA SER A 350 -83.02 17.76 -47.74
C SER A 350 -83.68 18.84 -48.61
N LYS A 351 -82.91 19.85 -49.07
CA LYS A 351 -83.42 20.87 -50.02
C LYS A 351 -83.82 20.24 -51.35
N TYR A 352 -83.01 19.32 -51.86
CA TYR A 352 -83.31 18.57 -53.08
C TYR A 352 -84.61 17.77 -52.94
N ALA A 353 -84.81 17.05 -51.83
CA ALA A 353 -86.03 16.28 -51.61
C ALA A 353 -87.29 17.16 -51.64
N LYS A 354 -87.25 18.34 -50.98
CA LYS A 354 -88.36 19.31 -51.02
C LYS A 354 -88.62 19.83 -52.43
N LEU A 355 -87.58 20.18 -53.17
CA LEU A 355 -87.71 20.70 -54.54
C LEU A 355 -88.24 19.64 -55.50
N ALA A 356 -87.83 18.38 -55.32
CA ALA A 356 -88.35 17.25 -56.09
C ALA A 356 -89.84 17.01 -55.82
N ASP A 357 -90.29 17.11 -54.56
CA ASP A 357 -91.70 17.04 -54.20
C ASP A 357 -92.51 18.20 -54.81
N GLU A 358 -91.96 19.42 -54.82
CA GLU A 358 -92.57 20.59 -55.47
C GLU A 358 -92.70 20.42 -56.98
N VAL A 359 -91.65 19.96 -57.67
CA VAL A 359 -91.70 19.64 -59.12
C VAL A 359 -92.74 18.56 -59.39
N LEU A 360 -92.83 17.52 -58.55
CA LEU A 360 -93.84 16.47 -58.69
C LEU A 360 -95.26 17.03 -58.53
N ALA A 361 -95.48 17.93 -57.59
CA ALA A 361 -96.77 18.59 -57.39
C ALA A 361 -97.16 19.46 -58.59
N GLN A 362 -96.23 20.30 -59.09
CA GLN A 362 -96.46 21.14 -60.27
C GLN A 362 -96.66 20.30 -61.54
N THR A 363 -95.94 19.20 -61.70
CA THR A 363 -96.14 18.29 -62.84
C THR A 363 -97.54 17.69 -62.83
N LYS A 364 -98.08 17.34 -61.66
CA LYS A 364 -99.48 16.86 -61.54
C LYS A 364 -100.48 17.94 -61.92
N GLU A 365 -100.23 19.19 -61.51
CA GLU A 365 -101.07 20.35 -61.86
C GLU A 365 -101.02 20.66 -63.37
N LEU A 366 -99.83 20.58 -63.98
CA LEU A 366 -99.65 20.69 -65.43
C LEU A 366 -100.48 19.64 -66.17
N VAL A 367 -100.37 18.36 -65.78
CA VAL A 367 -101.14 17.27 -66.39
C VAL A 367 -102.64 17.49 -66.25
N ALA A 368 -103.11 17.97 -65.09
CA ALA A 368 -104.52 18.29 -64.88
C ALA A 368 -104.98 19.45 -65.77
N THR A 369 -104.16 20.50 -65.90
CA THR A 369 -104.43 21.68 -66.73
C THR A 369 -104.42 21.32 -68.22
N GLN A 370 -103.47 20.51 -68.67
CA GLN A 370 -103.39 19.95 -70.03
C GLN A 370 -104.65 19.13 -70.35
N HIS A 371 -105.09 18.29 -69.42
CA HIS A 371 -106.28 17.47 -69.60
C HIS A 371 -107.56 18.33 -69.68
N ALA A 372 -107.68 19.34 -68.82
CA ALA A 372 -108.77 20.32 -68.86
C ALA A 372 -108.79 21.10 -70.19
N LEU A 373 -107.63 21.55 -70.67
CA LEU A 373 -107.49 22.23 -71.96
C LEU A 373 -107.90 21.32 -73.12
N THR A 374 -107.40 20.08 -73.17
CA THR A 374 -107.76 19.11 -74.21
C THR A 374 -109.26 18.81 -74.22
N THR A 375 -109.87 18.73 -73.03
CA THR A 375 -111.32 18.49 -72.88
C THR A 375 -112.14 19.69 -73.37
N ALA A 376 -111.71 20.93 -73.04
CA ALA A 376 -112.36 22.15 -73.50
C ALA A 376 -112.22 22.37 -75.01
N GLU A 377 -111.08 22.02 -75.62
CA GLU A 377 -110.88 22.03 -77.06
C GLU A 377 -111.77 21.00 -77.78
N ALA A 378 -112.00 19.83 -77.17
CA ALA A 378 -112.82 18.77 -77.74
C ALA A 378 -114.34 19.01 -77.64
N SER A 379 -114.83 19.75 -76.64
CA SER A 379 -116.27 19.97 -76.43
C SER A 379 -116.88 21.04 -77.36
N GLY A 380 -116.07 21.90 -77.97
CA GLY A 380 -116.52 22.95 -78.91
C GLY A 380 -117.39 24.07 -78.28
N GLU A 381 -117.70 23.99 -76.98
CA GLU A 381 -118.57 24.94 -76.24
C GLU A 381 -117.80 26.02 -75.46
N ALA A 382 -116.46 25.96 -75.44
CA ALA A 382 -115.62 26.88 -74.67
C ALA A 382 -115.45 28.26 -75.35
N GLN A 383 -115.51 29.34 -74.57
CA GLN A 383 -115.26 30.69 -75.06
C GLN A 383 -113.76 30.90 -75.33
N ALA A 384 -113.41 31.69 -76.37
CA ALA A 384 -112.02 31.92 -76.76
C ALA A 384 -111.13 32.52 -75.65
N ARG A 385 -111.72 33.21 -74.65
CA ARG A 385 -110.99 33.73 -73.48
C ARG A 385 -110.54 32.63 -72.52
N ASP A 386 -111.40 31.66 -72.24
CA ASP A 386 -111.10 30.58 -71.28
C ASP A 386 -109.97 29.68 -71.81
N LEU A 387 -109.97 29.42 -73.13
CA LEU A 387 -108.87 28.72 -73.81
C LEU A 387 -107.56 29.50 -73.79
N ALA A 388 -107.60 30.84 -73.90
CA ALA A 388 -106.40 31.67 -73.80
C ALA A 388 -105.83 31.66 -72.37
N GLU A 389 -106.69 31.79 -71.35
CA GLU A 389 -106.29 31.74 -69.94
C GLU A 389 -105.69 30.39 -69.56
N LEU A 390 -106.26 29.28 -70.02
CA LEU A 390 -105.71 27.94 -69.79
C LEU A 390 -104.37 27.72 -70.51
N ARG A 391 -104.21 28.26 -71.74
CA ARG A 391 -102.92 28.20 -72.45
C ARG A 391 -101.85 29.04 -71.79
N ASP A 392 -102.19 30.22 -71.27
CA ASP A 392 -101.26 31.06 -70.52
C ASP A 392 -100.84 30.40 -69.21
N LYS A 393 -101.78 29.82 -68.45
CA LYS A 393 -101.48 29.04 -67.24
C LYS A 393 -100.61 27.82 -67.55
N LEU A 394 -100.88 27.10 -68.64
CA LEU A 394 -100.08 25.96 -69.06
C LEU A 394 -98.64 26.39 -69.33
N ARG A 395 -98.44 27.46 -70.11
CA ARG A 395 -97.12 28.02 -70.39
C ARG A 395 -96.39 28.45 -69.11
N GLU A 396 -97.08 29.11 -68.20
CA GLU A 396 -96.50 29.54 -66.92
C GLU A 396 -96.07 28.33 -66.06
N CYS A 397 -96.87 27.26 -66.03
CA CYS A 397 -96.50 26.00 -65.39
C CYS A 397 -95.28 25.34 -66.06
N GLU A 398 -95.23 25.29 -67.39
CA GLU A 398 -94.10 24.73 -68.15
C GLU A 398 -92.80 25.50 -67.88
N GLU A 399 -92.83 26.84 -67.92
CA GLU A 399 -91.69 27.70 -67.63
C GLU A 399 -91.20 27.53 -66.18
N THR A 400 -92.12 27.42 -65.22
CA THR A 400 -91.79 27.21 -63.81
C THR A 400 -91.15 25.84 -63.60
N ILE A 401 -91.72 24.78 -64.20
CA ILE A 401 -91.18 23.43 -64.11
C ILE A 401 -89.78 23.34 -64.72
N GLU A 402 -89.55 23.96 -65.89
CA GLU A 402 -88.23 24.01 -66.53
C GLU A 402 -87.20 24.74 -65.65
N ALA A 403 -87.56 25.88 -65.06
CA ALA A 403 -86.70 26.59 -64.12
C ALA A 403 -86.33 25.73 -62.89
N ARG A 404 -87.30 24.97 -62.36
CA ARG A 404 -87.09 24.05 -61.23
C ARG A 404 -86.29 22.80 -61.61
N PHE A 405 -86.42 22.31 -62.84
CA PHE A 405 -85.58 21.22 -63.36
C PHE A 405 -84.12 21.66 -63.48
N GLN A 406 -83.86 22.89 -63.92
CA GLN A 406 -82.49 23.43 -63.97
C GLN A 406 -81.90 23.60 -62.56
N GLU A 407 -82.71 24.03 -61.58
CA GLU A 407 -82.30 24.16 -60.18
C GLU A 407 -82.02 22.80 -59.51
N THR A 408 -82.89 21.80 -59.72
CA THR A 408 -82.67 20.42 -59.24
C THR A 408 -81.42 19.81 -59.87
N ALA A 409 -81.20 19.93 -61.19
CA ALA A 409 -80.00 19.43 -61.85
C ALA A 409 -78.71 20.06 -61.28
N LYS A 410 -78.74 21.36 -60.95
CA LYS A 410 -77.63 22.05 -60.30
C LYS A 410 -77.37 21.51 -58.89
N LEU A 411 -78.42 21.32 -58.09
CA LEU A 411 -78.31 20.75 -56.74
C LEU A 411 -77.81 19.30 -56.76
N THR A 412 -78.29 18.47 -57.68
CA THR A 412 -77.84 17.08 -57.86
C THR A 412 -76.34 17.02 -58.12
N ARG A 413 -75.83 17.89 -59.01
CA ARG A 413 -74.39 17.97 -59.28
C ARG A 413 -73.60 18.37 -58.03
N MET A 414 -74.09 19.36 -57.28
CA MET A 414 -73.44 19.82 -56.05
C MET A 414 -73.41 18.73 -54.96
N VAL A 415 -74.51 18.00 -54.77
CA VAL A 415 -74.58 16.87 -53.83
C VAL A 415 -73.59 15.79 -54.23
N LEU A 416 -73.57 15.40 -55.51
CA LEU A 416 -72.69 14.34 -56.02
C LEU A 416 -71.19 14.70 -55.92
N ASP A 417 -70.84 15.97 -56.13
CA ASP A 417 -69.48 16.47 -55.94
C ASP A 417 -69.08 16.50 -54.45
N LEU A 418 -70.00 16.86 -53.55
CA LEU A 418 -69.76 16.84 -52.11
C LEU A 418 -69.69 15.42 -51.54
N GLU A 419 -70.52 14.48 -52.00
CA GLU A 419 -70.46 13.07 -51.61
C GLU A 419 -69.11 12.45 -51.99
N LYS A 420 -68.60 12.76 -53.19
CA LYS A 420 -67.24 12.36 -53.59
C LYS A 420 -66.18 12.96 -52.67
N ALA A 421 -66.34 14.23 -52.27
CA ALA A 421 -65.41 14.88 -51.36
C ALA A 421 -65.43 14.26 -49.95
N VAL A 422 -66.61 13.93 -49.41
CA VAL A 422 -66.79 13.23 -48.14
C VAL A 422 -66.13 11.85 -48.20
N ALA A 423 -66.42 11.04 -49.23
CA ALA A 423 -65.80 9.72 -49.40
C ALA A 423 -64.27 9.78 -49.48
N THR A 424 -63.73 10.82 -50.15
CA THR A 424 -62.28 11.04 -50.21
C THR A 424 -61.70 11.40 -48.83
N LYS A 425 -62.41 12.18 -48.02
CA LYS A 425 -61.98 12.57 -46.67
C LYS A 425 -62.10 11.43 -45.66
N ASP A 426 -63.14 10.61 -45.74
CA ASP A 426 -63.29 9.40 -44.94
C ASP A 426 -62.13 8.43 -45.17
N LYS A 427 -61.73 8.26 -46.44
CA LYS A 427 -60.55 7.45 -46.79
C LYS A 427 -59.28 8.02 -46.17
N LEU A 428 -59.05 9.33 -46.27
CA LEU A 428 -57.89 9.98 -45.65
C LEU A 428 -57.89 9.86 -44.11
N LEU A 429 -59.06 9.89 -43.47
CA LEU A 429 -59.21 9.69 -42.04
C LEU A 429 -58.84 8.25 -41.64
N SER A 430 -59.34 7.26 -42.39
CA SER A 430 -59.00 5.85 -42.19
C SER A 430 -57.50 5.58 -42.39
N ASP A 431 -56.89 6.19 -43.42
CA ASP A 431 -55.45 6.11 -43.67
C ASP A 431 -54.65 6.74 -42.51
N ALA A 432 -55.11 7.87 -41.97
CA ALA A 432 -54.48 8.54 -40.83
C ALA A 432 -54.59 7.71 -39.53
N GLU A 433 -55.73 7.06 -39.27
CA GLU A 433 -55.89 6.15 -38.14
C GLU A 433 -55.00 4.91 -38.26
N THR A 434 -54.86 4.38 -39.48
CA THR A 434 -53.97 3.25 -39.76
C THR A 434 -52.52 3.62 -39.53
N LYS A 435 -52.08 4.81 -39.99
CA LYS A 435 -50.75 5.37 -39.68
C LYS A 435 -50.54 5.57 -38.18
N ARG A 436 -51.54 6.06 -37.44
CA ARG A 436 -51.48 6.19 -35.98
C ARG A 436 -51.24 4.85 -35.28
N ARG A 437 -51.94 3.80 -35.72
CA ARG A 437 -51.75 2.43 -35.19
C ARG A 437 -50.35 1.89 -35.53
N ALA A 438 -49.85 2.13 -36.74
CA ALA A 438 -48.51 1.73 -37.14
C ALA A 438 -47.42 2.41 -36.27
N ILE A 439 -47.53 3.73 -36.07
CA ILE A 439 -46.62 4.49 -35.20
C ILE A 439 -46.71 4.00 -33.74
N SER A 440 -47.90 3.69 -33.24
CA SER A 440 -48.06 3.09 -31.89
C SER A 440 -47.40 1.72 -31.79
N SER A 441 -47.44 0.90 -32.84
CA SER A 441 -46.76 -0.40 -32.86
C SER A 441 -45.24 -0.25 -32.92
N GLU A 442 -44.72 0.72 -33.69
CA GLU A 442 -43.29 1.02 -33.70
C GLU A 442 -42.81 1.58 -32.35
N ARG A 443 -43.64 2.38 -31.67
CA ARG A 443 -43.40 2.82 -30.29
C ARG A 443 -43.23 1.64 -29.35
N ASP A 444 -44.16 0.69 -29.36
CA ASP A 444 -44.11 -0.45 -28.44
C ASP A 444 -42.87 -1.32 -28.71
N LYS A 445 -42.47 -1.48 -29.98
CA LYS A 445 -41.22 -2.16 -30.37
C LYS A 445 -39.97 -1.39 -29.95
N ALA A 446 -39.98 -0.05 -30.01
CA ALA A 446 -38.85 0.77 -29.58
C ALA A 446 -38.63 0.69 -28.07
N VAL A 447 -39.71 0.78 -27.28
CA VAL A 447 -39.68 0.59 -25.82
C VAL A 447 -39.14 -0.81 -25.46
N GLU A 448 -39.59 -1.85 -26.17
CA GLU A 448 -39.09 -3.21 -25.93
C GLU A 448 -37.59 -3.36 -26.25
N ARG A 449 -37.08 -2.70 -27.31
CA ARG A 449 -35.64 -2.69 -27.63
C ARG A 449 -34.82 -1.99 -26.55
N GLU A 450 -35.34 -0.88 -26.02
CA GLU A 450 -34.67 -0.11 -24.97
C GLU A 450 -34.65 -0.86 -23.64
N GLN A 451 -35.74 -1.55 -23.28
CA GLN A 451 -35.79 -2.44 -22.12
C GLN A 451 -34.81 -3.62 -22.24
N LYS A 452 -34.67 -4.21 -23.43
CA LYS A 452 -33.66 -5.26 -23.69
C LYS A 452 -32.24 -4.73 -23.58
N ALA A 453 -31.98 -3.51 -24.05
CA ALA A 453 -30.68 -2.86 -23.89
C ALA A 453 -30.35 -2.58 -22.40
N LEU A 454 -31.34 -2.15 -21.62
CA LEU A 454 -31.20 -1.95 -20.18
C LEU A 454 -30.85 -3.25 -19.44
N HIS A 455 -31.56 -4.34 -19.74
CA HIS A 455 -31.29 -5.66 -19.16
C HIS A 455 -29.89 -6.19 -19.54
N ALA A 456 -29.47 -6.03 -20.79
CA ALA A 456 -28.13 -6.41 -21.24
C ALA A 456 -27.03 -5.59 -20.52
N LEU A 457 -27.28 -4.31 -20.24
CA LEU A 457 -26.39 -3.45 -19.48
C LEU A 457 -26.33 -3.86 -17.99
N GLU A 458 -27.45 -4.25 -17.39
CA GLU A 458 -27.51 -4.78 -16.02
C GLU A 458 -26.78 -6.12 -15.89
N GLU A 459 -26.90 -7.02 -16.87
CA GLU A 459 -26.10 -8.25 -16.94
C GLU A 459 -24.61 -7.96 -17.09
N SER A 460 -24.24 -6.96 -17.90
CA SER A 460 -22.84 -6.52 -18.03
C SER A 460 -22.31 -5.92 -16.72
N ARG A 461 -23.12 -5.14 -15.99
CA ARG A 461 -22.80 -4.60 -14.66
C ARG A 461 -22.62 -5.73 -13.64
N ARG A 462 -23.48 -6.75 -13.67
CA ARG A 462 -23.38 -7.95 -12.82
C ARG A 462 -22.12 -8.76 -13.14
N GLY A 463 -21.75 -8.88 -14.42
CA GLY A 463 -20.50 -9.50 -14.86
C GLY A 463 -19.26 -8.75 -14.41
N ALA A 464 -19.28 -7.41 -14.46
CA ALA A 464 -18.20 -6.56 -13.95
C ALA A 464 -18.01 -6.71 -12.43
N ILE A 465 -19.11 -6.71 -11.67
CA ILE A 465 -19.12 -6.95 -10.21
C ILE A 465 -18.56 -8.36 -9.89
N LEU A 466 -18.95 -9.40 -10.64
CA LEU A 466 -18.39 -10.75 -10.47
C LEU A 466 -16.90 -10.83 -10.83
N SER A 467 -16.40 -9.96 -11.72
CA SER A 467 -14.96 -9.86 -12.03
C SER A 467 -14.17 -9.17 -10.91
N GLU A 468 -14.75 -8.16 -10.24
CA GLU A 468 -14.21 -7.56 -9.01
C GLU A 468 -14.10 -8.60 -7.88
N TYR A 469 -15.10 -9.45 -7.72
CA TYR A 469 -15.07 -10.53 -6.72
C TYR A 469 -14.06 -11.64 -7.04
N ARG A 470 -13.76 -11.92 -8.33
CA ARG A 470 -12.71 -12.87 -8.72
C ARG A 470 -11.31 -12.38 -8.36
N LEU A 471 -11.02 -11.09 -8.61
CA LEU A 471 -9.80 -10.42 -8.17
C LEU A 471 -9.70 -10.37 -6.63
N ALA A 472 -10.82 -10.19 -5.94
CA ALA A 472 -10.88 -10.27 -4.47
C ALA A 472 -10.71 -11.71 -3.93
N ALA A 473 -11.12 -12.74 -4.68
CA ALA A 473 -10.92 -14.14 -4.33
C ALA A 473 -9.46 -14.62 -4.55
N GLU A 474 -8.76 -14.09 -5.55
CA GLU A 474 -7.31 -14.28 -5.71
C GLU A 474 -6.54 -13.71 -4.51
N SER A 475 -6.98 -12.58 -3.96
CA SER A 475 -6.46 -12.04 -2.69
C SER A 475 -6.92 -12.82 -1.43
N ALA A 476 -7.88 -13.75 -1.54
CA ALA A 476 -8.24 -14.65 -0.45
C ALA A 476 -7.24 -15.81 -0.29
N ALA A 477 -6.57 -16.22 -1.38
CA ALA A 477 -5.45 -17.17 -1.32
C ALA A 477 -4.23 -16.56 -0.59
N GLU A 478 -4.00 -15.25 -0.74
CA GLU A 478 -3.02 -14.50 0.08
C GLU A 478 -3.42 -14.39 1.57
N ARG A 479 -4.73 -14.36 1.87
CA ARG A 479 -5.23 -14.28 3.24
C ARG A 479 -5.06 -15.58 4.02
N GLN A 480 -5.11 -16.73 3.36
CA GLN A 480 -4.80 -18.01 3.98
C GLN A 480 -3.33 -18.05 4.44
N LEU A 481 -2.42 -17.53 3.63
CA LEU A 481 -1.01 -17.31 3.97
C LEU A 481 -0.82 -16.26 5.09
N SER A 482 -1.63 -15.19 5.09
CA SER A 482 -1.63 -14.16 6.14
C SER A 482 -2.23 -14.62 7.47
N SER A 483 -3.10 -15.64 7.49
CA SER A 483 -3.68 -16.19 8.74
C SER A 483 -2.64 -16.92 9.59
N GLU A 484 -1.72 -17.64 8.95
CA GLU A 484 -0.57 -18.28 9.61
C GLU A 484 0.42 -17.22 10.13
N TYR A 485 0.56 -16.11 9.41
CA TYR A 485 1.33 -14.92 9.81
C TYR A 485 0.68 -14.18 11.00
N ARG A 486 -0.67 -14.07 11.02
CA ARG A 486 -1.49 -13.46 12.09
C ARG A 486 -1.34 -14.22 13.41
N ALA A 487 -1.41 -15.55 13.37
CA ALA A 487 -1.18 -16.42 14.54
C ALA A 487 0.26 -16.34 15.08
N HIS A 488 1.25 -16.12 14.20
CA HIS A 488 2.65 -15.92 14.60
C HIS A 488 2.90 -14.55 15.27
N LEU A 489 2.29 -13.48 14.74
CA LEU A 489 2.42 -12.14 15.29
C LEU A 489 1.72 -11.98 16.65
N GLU A 490 0.55 -12.60 16.87
CA GLU A 490 -0.12 -12.61 18.18
C GLU A 490 0.73 -13.29 19.26
N LYS A 491 1.46 -14.35 18.91
CA LYS A 491 2.45 -14.99 19.81
C LYS A 491 3.62 -14.06 20.15
N ILE A 492 4.10 -13.28 19.19
CA ILE A 492 5.22 -12.34 19.39
C ILE A 492 4.78 -11.15 20.25
N VAL A 493 3.64 -10.54 19.95
CA VAL A 493 3.06 -9.38 20.67
C VAL A 493 2.55 -9.78 22.07
N GLY A 494 2.07 -11.02 22.23
CA GLY A 494 1.69 -11.58 23.53
C GLY A 494 2.86 -12.00 24.42
N SER A 495 4.08 -12.12 23.87
CA SER A 495 5.25 -12.63 24.58
C SER A 495 5.76 -11.69 25.69
N ARG A 496 6.36 -12.29 26.73
CA ARG A 496 6.98 -11.54 27.84
C ARG A 496 8.06 -10.56 27.36
N LEU A 497 8.77 -10.89 26.28
CA LEU A 497 9.84 -10.07 25.68
C LEU A 497 9.30 -8.79 25.03
N TRP A 498 8.15 -8.85 24.35
CA TRP A 498 7.50 -7.68 23.75
C TRP A 498 6.96 -6.70 24.80
N LYS A 499 6.37 -7.22 25.88
CA LYS A 499 5.88 -6.41 27.01
C LYS A 499 7.02 -5.75 27.81
N LEU A 500 8.16 -6.43 27.95
CA LEU A 500 9.37 -5.90 28.61
C LEU A 500 10.04 -4.77 27.80
N ARG A 501 10.04 -4.89 26.47
CA ARG A 501 10.56 -3.86 25.54
C ARG A 501 9.71 -2.59 25.54
N LYS A 502 8.38 -2.71 25.70
CA LYS A 502 7.45 -1.56 25.79
C LYS A 502 7.59 -0.76 27.11
N SER A 503 8.05 -1.39 28.19
CA SER A 503 8.33 -0.71 29.48
C SER A 503 9.67 0.03 29.52
N LEU A 504 10.57 -0.23 28.58
CA LEU A 504 11.89 0.40 28.46
C LEU A 504 11.88 1.42 27.31
N GLY A 505 11.01 2.42 27.40
CA GLY A 505 10.96 3.51 26.42
C GLY A 505 11.90 4.66 26.80
N ARG A 506 12.83 5.02 25.89
CA ARG A 506 13.30 6.38 25.52
C ARG A 506 14.77 6.36 25.08
N GLY A 507 14.99 6.16 23.78
CA GLY A 507 16.28 6.32 23.13
C GLY A 507 16.15 5.86 21.69
N GLY A 508 16.21 6.78 20.74
CA GLY A 508 15.69 6.64 19.38
C GLY A 508 16.27 5.48 18.57
N VAL A 509 15.37 4.73 17.92
CA VAL A 509 15.24 4.53 16.46
C VAL A 509 13.84 3.92 16.30
N HIS A 510 12.88 4.67 15.75
CA HIS A 510 11.61 4.06 15.34
C HIS A 510 11.91 3.12 14.18
N SER A 511 11.69 1.82 14.35
CA SER A 511 11.93 0.83 13.29
C SER A 511 10.87 0.93 12.20
N GLU A 512 11.25 0.73 10.93
CA GLU A 512 10.33 0.65 9.77
C GLU A 512 9.16 -0.34 10.01
N ALA A 513 9.37 -1.38 10.81
CA ALA A 513 8.33 -2.33 11.22
C ALA A 513 7.20 -1.68 12.06
N GLU A 514 7.48 -0.65 12.87
CA GLU A 514 6.44 0.06 13.65
C GLU A 514 5.60 1.00 12.77
N GLN A 515 6.20 1.58 11.73
CA GLN A 515 5.50 2.38 10.74
C GLN A 515 4.63 1.51 9.81
N SER A 516 5.09 0.29 9.49
CA SER A 516 4.36 -0.72 8.72
C SER A 516 3.18 -1.36 9.50
N LEU A 517 3.28 -1.49 10.82
CA LEU A 517 2.24 -2.11 11.67
C LEU A 517 1.12 -1.15 12.12
N ALA A 518 1.35 0.17 12.06
CA ALA A 518 0.42 1.19 12.54
C ALA A 518 -0.96 1.21 11.81
N PRO A 519 -1.06 0.99 10.48
CA PRO A 519 -2.35 0.96 9.79
C PRO A 519 -3.22 -0.23 10.22
N ARG A 520 -2.63 -1.43 10.37
CA ARG A 520 -3.37 -2.65 10.73
C ARG A 520 -3.86 -2.64 12.19
N ALA A 521 -3.09 -2.03 13.10
CA ALA A 521 -3.52 -1.83 14.48
C ALA A 521 -4.76 -0.92 14.59
N ARG A 522 -4.83 0.13 13.76
CA ARG A 522 -6.02 1.01 13.69
C ARG A 522 -7.25 0.29 13.13
N GLN A 523 -7.05 -0.56 12.13
CA GLN A 523 -8.15 -1.31 11.53
C GLN A 523 -8.80 -2.27 12.54
N VAL A 524 -8.00 -3.02 13.32
CA VAL A 524 -8.51 -3.90 14.39
C VAL A 524 -9.28 -3.10 15.46
N GLU A 525 -8.82 -1.90 15.79
CA GLU A 525 -9.54 -1.00 16.71
C GLU A 525 -10.90 -0.56 16.14
N GLN A 526 -10.95 -0.22 14.85
CA GLN A 526 -12.19 0.20 14.16
C GLN A 526 -13.19 -0.95 14.01
N GLU A 527 -12.72 -2.17 13.72
CA GLU A 527 -13.55 -3.38 13.70
C GLU A 527 -14.18 -3.63 15.08
N GLY A 528 -13.40 -3.48 16.16
CA GLY A 528 -13.89 -3.57 17.53
C GLY A 528 -14.99 -2.53 17.82
N LYS A 529 -14.77 -1.26 17.43
CA LYS A 529 -15.77 -0.19 17.59
C LYS A 529 -17.07 -0.46 16.86
N LEU A 530 -17.01 -0.99 15.63
CA LEU A 530 -18.20 -1.36 14.86
C LEU A 530 -18.95 -2.51 15.55
N ARG A 531 -18.24 -3.53 16.03
CA ARG A 531 -18.82 -4.69 16.70
C ARG A 531 -19.49 -4.32 18.02
N ASP A 532 -18.83 -3.50 18.82
CA ASP A 532 -19.31 -3.06 20.13
C ASP A 532 -20.43 -2.00 20.04
N SER A 533 -20.65 -1.40 18.86
CA SER A 533 -21.67 -0.37 18.67
C SER A 533 -23.11 -0.89 18.73
N GLY A 534 -23.31 -2.19 18.50
CA GLY A 534 -24.62 -2.84 18.37
C GLY A 534 -25.45 -2.43 17.13
N ILE A 535 -24.87 -1.64 16.21
CA ILE A 535 -25.55 -1.18 14.97
C ILE A 535 -25.24 -2.09 13.78
N PHE A 536 -24.04 -2.68 13.76
CA PHE A 536 -23.65 -3.64 12.74
C PHE A 536 -24.30 -5.00 13.03
N ASP A 537 -25.16 -5.48 12.13
CA ASP A 537 -25.87 -6.75 12.25
C ASP A 537 -25.33 -7.73 11.23
N GLU A 538 -24.51 -8.67 11.70
CA GLU A 538 -23.76 -9.61 10.86
C GLU A 538 -24.67 -10.58 10.09
N GLU A 539 -25.67 -11.14 10.75
CA GLU A 539 -26.61 -12.07 10.12
C GLU A 539 -27.49 -11.34 9.09
N TRP A 540 -27.96 -10.14 9.43
CA TRP A 540 -28.72 -9.32 8.50
C TRP A 540 -27.89 -8.92 7.28
N TYR A 541 -26.64 -8.48 7.50
CA TYR A 541 -25.73 -8.06 6.44
C TYR A 541 -25.48 -9.19 5.44
N LEU A 542 -25.18 -10.39 5.94
CA LEU A 542 -24.98 -11.59 5.10
C LEU A 542 -26.25 -12.13 4.46
N SER A 543 -27.43 -11.79 4.97
CA SER A 543 -28.71 -12.13 4.33
C SER A 543 -29.07 -11.15 3.21
N ARG A 544 -28.67 -9.88 3.37
CA ARG A 544 -28.97 -8.79 2.45
C ARG A 544 -27.98 -8.74 1.28
N TYR A 545 -26.74 -9.15 1.52
CA TYR A 545 -25.65 -9.20 0.55
C TYR A 545 -25.09 -10.64 0.45
N PRO A 546 -25.82 -11.58 -0.19
CA PRO A 546 -25.38 -12.98 -0.33
C PRO A 546 -24.00 -13.11 -0.99
N GLU A 547 -23.64 -12.18 -1.87
CA GLU A 547 -22.33 -12.09 -2.52
C GLU A 547 -21.16 -11.93 -1.53
N VAL A 548 -21.40 -11.30 -0.36
CA VAL A 548 -20.39 -11.19 0.71
C VAL A 548 -20.18 -12.54 1.39
N ARG A 549 -21.26 -13.31 1.58
CA ARG A 549 -21.19 -14.68 2.12
C ARG A 549 -20.36 -15.59 1.23
N GLU A 550 -20.54 -15.47 -0.08
CA GLU A 550 -19.82 -16.26 -1.08
C GLU A 550 -18.34 -15.86 -1.21
N SER A 551 -17.99 -14.63 -0.83
CA SER A 551 -16.61 -14.10 -0.86
C SER A 551 -15.70 -14.64 0.26
N GLY A 552 -16.26 -15.18 1.34
CA GLY A 552 -15.51 -15.64 2.52
C GLY A 552 -14.85 -14.53 3.36
N LEU A 553 -15.15 -13.25 3.07
CA LEU A 553 -14.74 -12.12 3.92
C LEU A 553 -15.56 -12.08 5.22
N GLU A 554 -14.89 -11.70 6.32
CA GLU A 554 -15.60 -11.34 7.54
C GLU A 554 -16.51 -10.13 7.29
N PRO A 555 -17.81 -10.18 7.62
CA PRO A 555 -18.78 -9.15 7.20
C PRO A 555 -18.43 -7.74 7.68
N ILE A 556 -17.85 -7.64 8.88
CA ILE A 556 -17.47 -6.36 9.48
C ILE A 556 -16.23 -5.75 8.81
N GLU A 557 -15.27 -6.59 8.39
CA GLU A 557 -14.10 -6.17 7.62
C GLU A 557 -14.54 -5.72 6.22
N HIS A 558 -15.44 -6.48 5.58
CA HIS A 558 -16.03 -6.10 4.31
C HIS A 558 -16.71 -4.72 4.40
N TYR A 559 -17.54 -4.49 5.42
CA TYR A 559 -18.24 -3.22 5.57
C TYR A 559 -17.30 -2.03 5.82
N LEU A 560 -16.29 -2.21 6.70
CA LEU A 560 -15.34 -1.17 7.05
C LEU A 560 -14.52 -0.72 5.84
N VAL A 561 -14.09 -1.66 5.00
CA VAL A 561 -13.16 -1.40 3.88
C VAL A 561 -13.90 -1.10 2.57
N HIS A 562 -15.03 -1.77 2.31
CA HIS A 562 -15.72 -1.73 1.02
C HIS A 562 -17.19 -1.34 1.14
N GLY A 563 -17.93 -1.97 2.04
CA GLY A 563 -19.39 -1.86 2.10
C GLY A 563 -19.89 -0.44 2.29
N ALA A 564 -19.29 0.35 3.19
CA ALA A 564 -19.72 1.73 3.40
C ALA A 564 -19.49 2.63 2.18
N LEU A 565 -18.45 2.35 1.39
CA LEU A 565 -18.08 3.09 0.18
C LEU A 565 -18.96 2.69 -1.02
N LEU A 566 -19.43 1.45 -1.01
CA LEU A 566 -20.44 0.91 -1.93
C LEU A 566 -21.87 1.33 -1.56
N GLY A 567 -22.07 2.02 -0.44
CA GLY A 567 -23.38 2.45 0.03
C GLY A 567 -24.20 1.32 0.65
N PHE A 568 -23.57 0.22 1.07
CA PHE A 568 -24.25 -0.89 1.74
C PHE A 568 -24.65 -0.47 3.14
N ASP A 569 -25.78 -0.97 3.61
CA ASP A 569 -26.26 -0.71 4.96
C ASP A 569 -25.64 -1.75 5.91
N PRO A 570 -25.05 -1.35 7.05
CA PRO A 570 -24.43 -2.27 8.01
C PRO A 570 -25.45 -3.07 8.83
N GLY A 571 -26.72 -2.71 8.76
CA GLY A 571 -27.80 -3.27 9.56
C GLY A 571 -29.05 -2.38 9.47
N PRO A 572 -30.20 -2.85 9.96
CA PRO A 572 -31.47 -2.12 9.88
C PRO A 572 -31.51 -0.83 10.70
N GLY A 573 -30.51 -0.58 11.57
CA GLY A 573 -30.40 0.61 12.41
C GLY A 573 -29.65 1.78 11.78
N PHE A 574 -29.08 1.62 10.57
CA PHE A 574 -28.28 2.65 9.92
C PHE A 574 -28.37 2.58 8.40
N GLU A 575 -28.68 3.70 7.75
CA GLU A 575 -28.81 3.79 6.30
C GLU A 575 -27.65 4.60 5.70
N THR A 576 -26.73 3.94 5.01
CA THR A 576 -25.43 4.50 4.62
C THR A 576 -25.55 5.64 3.62
N LEU A 577 -26.29 5.42 2.53
CA LEU A 577 -26.48 6.45 1.49
C LEU A 577 -27.36 7.61 1.99
N SER A 578 -28.37 7.31 2.80
CA SER A 578 -29.23 8.33 3.42
C SER A 578 -28.44 9.22 4.39
N TYR A 579 -27.53 8.64 5.18
CA TYR A 579 -26.68 9.38 6.12
C TYR A 579 -25.72 10.32 5.37
N LEU A 580 -25.06 9.84 4.31
CA LEU A 580 -24.15 10.66 3.49
C LEU A 580 -24.86 11.74 2.68
N ALA A 581 -26.10 11.49 2.24
CA ALA A 581 -26.92 12.51 1.58
C ALA A 581 -27.38 13.61 2.55
N ARG A 582 -27.64 13.24 3.82
CA ARG A 582 -28.10 14.15 4.86
C ARG A 582 -26.99 14.96 5.52
N TYR A 583 -25.77 14.44 5.57
CA TYR A 583 -24.61 15.07 6.18
C TYR A 583 -23.47 15.22 5.15
N PRO A 584 -23.53 16.27 4.30
CA PRO A 584 -22.52 16.49 3.27
C PRO A 584 -21.10 16.70 3.82
N ASP A 585 -20.96 17.20 5.05
CA ASP A 585 -19.69 17.34 5.76
C ASP A 585 -18.98 15.98 5.93
N VAL A 586 -19.73 14.93 6.30
CA VAL A 586 -19.19 13.56 6.42
C VAL A 586 -18.83 12.98 5.06
N ARG A 587 -19.67 13.25 4.05
CA ARG A 587 -19.42 12.84 2.66
C ARG A 587 -18.14 13.47 2.10
N HIS A 588 -17.92 14.77 2.34
CA HIS A 588 -16.71 15.45 1.89
C HIS A 588 -15.46 15.04 2.68
N ALA A 589 -15.62 14.69 3.95
CA ALA A 589 -14.52 14.18 4.78
C ALA A 589 -14.07 12.76 4.38
N GLY A 590 -14.88 12.02 3.62
CA GLY A 590 -14.53 10.68 3.12
C GLY A 590 -14.34 9.63 4.23
N VAL A 591 -14.83 9.91 5.44
CA VAL A 591 -14.73 9.01 6.59
C VAL A 591 -15.83 7.94 6.55
N ASN A 592 -15.59 6.77 7.14
CA ASN A 592 -16.62 5.73 7.20
C ASN A 592 -17.86 6.26 7.96
N PRO A 593 -19.05 6.29 7.33
CA PRO A 593 -20.24 6.94 7.87
C PRO A 593 -20.74 6.32 9.18
N LEU A 594 -20.65 5.00 9.34
CA LEU A 594 -21.04 4.36 10.60
C LEU A 594 -20.01 4.61 11.69
N LEU A 595 -18.71 4.56 11.37
CA LEU A 595 -17.65 4.88 12.33
C LEU A 595 -17.76 6.33 12.82
N HIS A 596 -17.97 7.27 11.90
CA HIS A 596 -18.24 8.68 12.23
C HIS A 596 -19.47 8.83 13.12
N TYR A 597 -20.54 8.09 12.84
CA TYR A 597 -21.74 8.11 13.67
C TYR A 597 -21.48 7.61 15.09
N ILE A 598 -20.69 6.55 15.25
CA ILE A 598 -20.32 5.97 16.55
C ILE A 598 -19.43 6.95 17.36
N GLU A 599 -18.44 7.56 16.71
CA GLU A 599 -17.44 8.39 17.39
C GLU A 599 -17.92 9.82 17.67
N HIS A 600 -18.75 10.38 16.79
CA HIS A 600 -19.16 11.79 16.87
C HIS A 600 -20.67 11.96 16.68
N GLY A 601 -21.26 11.36 15.65
CA GLY A 601 -22.63 11.63 15.23
C GLY A 601 -23.70 11.34 16.29
N ARG A 602 -23.51 10.32 17.14
CA ARG A 602 -24.44 9.97 18.23
C ARG A 602 -24.48 11.03 19.32
N GLN A 603 -23.34 11.63 19.67
CA GLN A 603 -23.28 12.71 20.66
C GLN A 603 -23.76 14.05 20.10
N GLU A 604 -23.59 14.25 18.80
CA GLU A 604 -24.07 15.43 18.07
C GLU A 604 -25.57 15.39 17.73
N GLY A 605 -26.28 14.31 18.10
CA GLY A 605 -27.72 14.15 17.83
C GLY A 605 -28.06 13.91 16.35
N ARG A 606 -27.12 13.38 15.56
CA ARG A 606 -27.36 13.05 14.14
C ARG A 606 -28.28 11.83 14.02
N ILE A 607 -29.05 11.78 12.94
CA ILE A 607 -30.06 10.74 12.68
C ILE A 607 -29.41 9.63 11.85
N ALA A 608 -29.39 8.39 12.37
CA ALA A 608 -28.74 7.23 11.75
C ALA A 608 -29.60 6.51 10.70
N SER A 609 -30.93 6.51 10.88
CA SER A 609 -31.87 5.88 9.94
C SER A 609 -33.21 6.62 9.92
N GLY A 610 -34.07 6.33 8.93
CA GLY A 610 -35.40 6.94 8.85
C GLY A 610 -36.37 6.60 10.00
N ARG A 611 -35.98 5.70 10.94
CA ARG A 611 -36.84 5.18 12.02
C ARG A 611 -36.71 5.89 13.37
N ASP A 612 -35.77 6.83 13.55
CA ASP A 612 -35.61 7.60 14.81
C ASP A 612 -36.74 8.61 15.10
N ARG A 613 -37.85 8.58 14.35
CA ARG A 613 -38.99 9.48 14.53
C ARG A 613 -39.97 9.09 15.65
N VAL A 614 -39.73 8.03 16.43
CA VAL A 614 -40.70 7.55 17.44
C VAL A 614 -40.02 7.12 18.74
N MET A 615 -39.35 8.01 19.47
CA MET A 615 -38.98 7.76 20.88
C MET A 615 -38.74 9.05 21.71
N THR A 616 -39.33 10.18 21.33
CA THR A 616 -39.33 11.40 22.16
C THR A 616 -40.73 12.03 22.17
N GLU A 617 -41.69 11.30 22.73
CA GLU A 617 -42.89 11.85 23.37
C GLU A 617 -43.54 10.73 24.20
N ARG A 618 -43.22 10.71 25.50
CA ARG A 618 -44.11 10.29 26.59
C ARG A 618 -43.59 10.78 27.92
#